data_AF-A0A8J6LAD0-F1
#
_entry.id   AF-A0A8J6LAD0-F1
#
_cell.length_a   1.000
_cell.length_b   1.000
_cell.length_c   1.000
_cell.angle_alpha   90.00
_cell.angle_beta   90.00
_cell.angle_gamma   90.00
#
_symmetry.space_group_name_H-M   'P 1'
#
loop_
_entity.id
_entity.type
_entity.pdbx_description
1 polymer ?
#
loop_
_entity_poly.entity_id
_entity_poly.type
_entity_poly.pdbx_seq_one_letter_code
_entity_poly.pdbx_strand_id
1 'polypeptide(L)'
;MIQRVNGSLAVSRALGDFDYKCVHGKGRTEQLVSPEPEVRDIERSEEDDQFIILACDGIWDVMGNEELCDFVRSRLEVTDDLEKVCNEVVDTCLYKGSRDNMSVILICFPNAPKVSTEAVKKEAELDKYLECIVEEIIKKQGEGIPDLVHVMRRLASENIPSLPPGGELASKQNVIEAFYNRLNPYKNDDTDSGSTDDMW
;
A
#
# COMPACT_ATOMS: atom_id res chain seq x y z
N MET A 1 19.36 7.54 22.27
CA MET A 1 18.66 8.21 21.14
C MET A 1 17.75 7.17 20.51
N ILE A 2 16.47 7.52 20.34
CA ILE A 2 15.34 6.64 20.73
C ILE A 2 15.26 5.31 19.96
N GLN A 3 15.50 5.28 18.64
CA GLN A 3 15.45 4.06 17.80
C GLN A 3 16.60 3.98 16.77
N ARG A 4 17.77 4.54 17.08
CA ARG A 4 18.90 4.60 16.13
C ARG A 4 20.23 4.28 16.79
N VAL A 5 21.02 3.40 16.17
CA VAL A 5 22.41 3.11 16.55
C VAL A 5 23.21 4.41 16.44
N ASN A 6 23.77 4.86 17.56
CA ASN A 6 24.48 6.13 17.69
C ASN A 6 23.71 7.36 17.17
N GLY A 7 22.37 7.30 17.14
CA GLY A 7 21.54 8.37 16.61
C GLY A 7 21.46 8.46 15.09
N SER A 8 22.08 7.53 14.34
CA SER A 8 22.15 7.57 12.88
C SER A 8 21.37 6.43 12.21
N LEU A 9 21.77 5.17 12.41
CA LEU A 9 21.20 4.04 11.67
C LEU A 9 19.98 3.43 12.37
N ALA A 10 18.87 3.25 11.65
CA ALA A 10 17.59 2.75 12.21
C ALA A 10 17.46 1.22 12.22
N VAL A 11 18.48 0.48 11.76
CA VAL A 11 18.52 -0.98 11.76
C VAL A 11 19.69 -1.50 12.60
N SER A 12 19.50 -2.65 13.24
CA SER A 12 20.55 -3.33 14.03
C SER A 12 21.27 -4.42 13.23
N ARG A 13 20.71 -4.82 12.10
CA ARG A 13 21.28 -5.83 11.20
C ARG A 13 21.18 -5.37 9.75
N ALA A 14 22.27 -5.50 9.01
CA ALA A 14 22.35 -5.17 7.60
C ALA A 14 23.60 -5.79 6.96
N LEU A 15 23.54 -6.05 5.66
CA LEU A 15 24.74 -6.21 4.83
C LEU A 15 25.31 -4.81 4.52
N GLY A 16 26.61 -4.69 4.24
CA GLY A 16 27.25 -3.36 4.10
C GLY A 16 27.55 -2.71 5.45
N ASP A 17 27.31 -1.40 5.60
CA ASP A 17 27.52 -0.60 6.82
C ASP A 17 28.87 -0.84 7.51
N PHE A 18 29.95 -0.85 6.73
CA PHE A 18 31.28 -1.26 7.21
C PHE A 18 31.81 -0.39 8.36
N ASP A 19 31.46 0.91 8.40
CA ASP A 19 31.86 1.82 9.47
C ASP A 19 31.33 1.40 10.85
N TYR A 20 30.18 0.71 10.89
CA TYR A 20 29.60 0.15 12.10
C TYR A 20 30.17 -1.22 12.48
N LYS A 21 31.11 -1.74 11.68
CA LYS A 21 31.71 -3.08 11.79
C LYS A 21 33.22 -3.05 12.04
N CYS A 22 33.71 -1.94 12.59
CA CYS A 22 35.12 -1.70 12.88
C CYS A 22 35.46 -1.76 14.38
N VAL A 23 34.63 -2.39 15.23
CA VAL A 23 34.89 -2.48 16.67
C VAL A 23 36.00 -3.50 16.94
N HIS A 24 37.15 -3.01 17.42
CA HIS A 24 38.29 -3.85 17.77
C HIS A 24 37.95 -4.86 18.87
N GLY A 25 38.44 -6.10 18.72
CA GLY A 25 38.24 -7.17 19.70
C GLY A 25 36.86 -7.82 19.67
N LYS A 26 36.01 -7.53 18.66
CA LYS A 26 34.70 -8.14 18.46
C LYS A 26 34.64 -9.01 17.21
N GLY A 27 33.89 -10.11 17.29
CA GLY A 27 33.60 -10.96 16.13
C GLY A 27 32.73 -10.24 15.08
N ARG A 28 32.53 -10.87 13.93
CA ARG A 28 31.76 -10.28 12.81
C ARG A 28 30.29 -10.04 13.14
N THR A 29 29.70 -10.87 14.02
CA THR A 29 28.29 -10.81 14.43
C THR A 29 28.10 -10.07 15.76
N GLU A 30 29.19 -9.57 16.36
CA GLU A 30 29.19 -8.84 17.63
C GLU A 30 29.52 -7.35 17.43
N GLN A 31 29.39 -6.86 16.20
CA GLN A 31 29.57 -5.46 15.81
C GLN A 31 28.35 -4.61 16.18
N LEU A 32 28.43 -3.28 15.99
CA LEU A 32 27.28 -2.39 16.23
C LEU A 32 26.10 -2.73 15.30
N VAL A 33 26.41 -3.19 14.08
CA VAL A 33 25.46 -3.69 13.10
C VAL A 33 25.88 -5.10 12.67
N SER A 34 25.02 -6.09 12.85
CA SER A 34 25.34 -7.49 12.55
C SER A 34 24.94 -7.87 11.11
N PRO A 35 25.76 -8.65 10.37
CA PRO A 35 25.35 -9.24 9.10
C PRO A 35 24.58 -10.57 9.25
N GLU A 36 24.36 -11.04 10.48
CA GLU A 36 23.80 -12.37 10.75
C GLU A 36 22.28 -12.41 10.50
N PRO A 37 21.79 -13.27 9.59
CA PRO A 37 20.37 -13.42 9.34
C PRO A 37 19.68 -14.16 10.49
N GLU A 38 18.36 -13.97 10.61
CA GLU A 38 17.50 -14.90 11.31
C GLU A 38 16.90 -15.86 10.28
N VAL A 39 16.97 -17.17 10.54
CA VAL A 39 16.46 -18.21 9.65
C VAL A 39 15.46 -19.06 10.42
N ARG A 40 14.27 -19.25 9.84
CA ARG A 40 13.24 -20.15 10.36
C ARG A 40 12.91 -21.16 9.28
N ASP A 41 12.93 -22.43 9.64
CA ASP A 41 12.43 -23.51 8.80
C ASP A 41 10.97 -23.77 9.17
N ILE A 42 10.10 -23.79 8.17
CA ILE A 42 8.67 -24.01 8.33
C ILE A 42 8.30 -25.13 7.36
N GLU A 43 7.88 -26.27 7.90
CA GLU A 43 7.41 -27.39 7.09
C GLU A 43 6.19 -26.93 6.27
N ARG A 44 6.24 -27.17 4.96
CA ARG A 44 5.15 -26.82 4.05
C ARG A 44 3.92 -27.68 4.33
N SER A 45 2.75 -27.07 4.27
CA SER A 45 1.47 -27.78 4.24
C SER A 45 0.83 -27.54 2.88
N GLU A 46 0.84 -28.56 2.02
CA GLU A 46 0.22 -28.46 0.69
C GLU A 46 -1.27 -28.09 0.79
N GLU A 47 -1.97 -28.58 1.82
CA GLU A 47 -3.39 -28.35 2.04
C GLU A 47 -3.72 -26.96 2.63
N ASP A 48 -2.81 -26.38 3.42
CA ASP A 48 -3.09 -25.15 4.18
C ASP A 48 -2.33 -23.91 3.66
N ASP A 49 -1.19 -24.08 2.98
CA ASP A 49 -0.38 -22.97 2.50
C ASP A 49 -1.12 -22.18 1.42
N GLN A 50 -1.33 -20.88 1.67
CA GLN A 50 -2.06 -19.99 0.76
C GLN A 50 -1.14 -19.09 -0.04
N PHE A 51 -0.40 -18.20 0.64
CA PHE A 51 0.54 -17.27 0.00
C PHE A 51 1.59 -16.75 0.98
N ILE A 52 2.67 -16.19 0.44
CA ILE A 52 3.71 -15.45 1.18
C ILE A 52 3.77 -14.02 0.63
N ILE A 53 3.93 -13.06 1.53
CA ILE A 53 4.17 -11.65 1.22
C ILE A 53 5.57 -11.29 1.71
N LEU A 54 6.40 -10.76 0.83
CA LEU A 54 7.67 -10.13 1.18
C LEU A 54 7.58 -8.65 0.84
N ALA A 55 7.86 -7.76 1.79
CA ALA A 55 7.83 -6.32 1.54
C ALA A 55 8.83 -5.58 2.42
N CYS A 56 9.24 -4.38 2.00
CA CYS A 56 10.03 -3.45 2.82
C CYS A 56 9.17 -2.69 3.84
N ASP A 57 9.82 -1.95 4.73
CA ASP A 57 9.20 -1.07 5.73
C ASP A 57 8.25 -0.04 5.13
N GLY A 58 8.50 0.45 3.92
CA GLY A 58 7.55 1.32 3.20
C GLY A 58 6.12 0.77 3.08
N ILE A 59 5.93 -0.55 3.15
CA ILE A 59 4.60 -1.19 3.25
C ILE A 59 4.20 -1.41 4.72
N TRP A 60 5.09 -2.01 5.52
CA TRP A 60 4.80 -2.41 6.90
C TRP A 60 4.63 -1.24 7.88
N ASP A 61 5.14 -0.06 7.56
CA ASP A 61 4.98 1.16 8.37
C ASP A 61 3.52 1.65 8.39
N VAL A 62 2.71 1.26 7.40
CA VAL A 62 1.32 1.73 7.23
C VAL A 62 0.27 0.63 7.19
N MET A 63 0.69 -0.64 7.11
CA MET A 63 -0.20 -1.81 7.16
C MET A 63 0.39 -2.90 8.04
N GLY A 64 -0.39 -3.34 9.04
CA GLY A 64 -0.01 -4.45 9.90
C GLY A 64 -0.11 -5.82 9.21
N ASN A 65 0.46 -6.85 9.84
CA ASN A 65 0.48 -8.22 9.32
C ASN A 65 -0.92 -8.74 8.95
N GLU A 66 -1.88 -8.63 9.87
CA GLU A 66 -3.25 -9.11 9.68
C GLU A 66 -4.00 -8.26 8.64
N GLU A 67 -3.86 -6.94 8.71
CA GLU A 67 -4.48 -6.02 7.76
C GLU A 67 -4.03 -6.29 6.32
N LEU A 68 -2.73 -6.49 6.09
CA LEU A 68 -2.21 -6.77 4.76
C LEU A 68 -2.58 -8.18 4.28
N CYS A 69 -2.58 -9.17 5.18
CA CYS A 69 -3.00 -10.53 4.85
C CYS A 69 -4.47 -10.58 4.41
N ASP A 70 -5.35 -9.92 5.17
CA ASP A 70 -6.78 -9.86 4.83
C ASP A 70 -7.03 -9.04 3.56
N PHE A 71 -6.29 -7.93 3.38
CA PHE A 71 -6.37 -7.15 2.16
C PHE A 71 -5.98 -7.98 0.93
N VAL A 72 -4.82 -8.63 0.94
CA VAL A 72 -4.34 -9.48 -0.16
C VAL A 72 -5.32 -10.62 -0.44
N ARG A 73 -5.85 -11.29 0.60
CA ARG A 73 -6.91 -12.31 0.42
C ARG A 73 -8.12 -11.72 -0.31
N SER A 74 -8.60 -10.55 0.11
CA SER A 74 -9.76 -9.90 -0.52
C SER A 74 -9.52 -9.56 -2.00
N ARG A 75 -8.27 -9.22 -2.38
CA ARG A 75 -7.91 -8.90 -3.76
C ARG A 75 -7.77 -10.16 -4.61
N LEU A 76 -7.18 -11.23 -4.06
CA LEU A 76 -7.09 -12.55 -4.72
C LEU A 76 -8.47 -13.17 -5.00
N GLU A 77 -9.49 -12.85 -4.19
CA GLU A 77 -10.87 -13.25 -4.46
C GLU A 77 -11.52 -12.48 -5.63
N VAL A 78 -10.92 -11.35 -6.06
CA VAL A 78 -11.43 -10.52 -7.16
C VAL A 78 -10.62 -10.73 -8.45
N THR A 79 -9.31 -11.00 -8.35
CA THR A 79 -8.43 -11.17 -9.51
C THR A 79 -7.31 -12.17 -9.23
N ASP A 80 -6.91 -12.93 -10.27
CA ASP A 80 -5.76 -13.82 -10.27
C ASP A 80 -4.48 -13.18 -10.86
N ASP A 81 -4.56 -11.90 -11.25
CA ASP A 81 -3.43 -11.10 -11.70
C ASP A 81 -2.61 -10.62 -10.49
N LEU A 82 -1.52 -11.32 -10.20
CA LEU A 82 -0.68 -11.03 -9.04
C LEU A 82 0.05 -9.68 -9.15
N GLU A 83 0.39 -9.24 -10.36
CA GLU A 83 1.01 -7.92 -10.56
C GLU A 83 0.00 -6.83 -10.18
N LYS A 84 -1.26 -6.99 -10.58
CA LYS A 84 -2.33 -6.10 -10.17
C LYS A 84 -2.54 -6.07 -8.66
N VAL A 85 -2.57 -7.22 -7.99
CA VAL A 85 -2.70 -7.28 -6.51
C VAL A 85 -1.54 -6.56 -5.84
N CYS A 86 -0.30 -6.76 -6.32
CA CYS A 86 0.87 -6.06 -5.81
C CYS A 86 0.77 -4.54 -6.01
N ASN A 87 0.31 -4.08 -7.18
CA ASN A 87 0.10 -2.66 -7.45
C ASN A 87 -0.97 -2.07 -6.51
N GLU A 88 -2.07 -2.79 -6.28
CA GLU A 88 -3.11 -2.39 -5.33
C GLU A 88 -2.57 -2.27 -3.90
N VAL A 89 -1.66 -3.14 -3.47
CA VAL A 89 -0.96 -3.02 -2.17
C VAL A 89 -0.10 -1.76 -2.11
N VAL A 90 0.73 -1.52 -3.13
CA VAL A 90 1.64 -0.37 -3.18
C VAL A 90 0.87 0.95 -3.18
N ASP A 91 -0.13 1.08 -4.03
CA ASP A 91 -0.95 2.29 -4.11
C ASP A 91 -1.74 2.51 -2.81
N THR A 92 -2.28 1.44 -2.22
CA THR A 92 -2.98 1.55 -0.93
C THR A 92 -2.05 2.08 0.17
N CYS A 93 -0.80 1.59 0.22
CA CYS A 93 0.18 2.06 1.20
C CYS A 93 0.60 3.52 0.95
N LEU A 94 0.75 3.92 -0.31
CA LEU A 94 0.96 5.32 -0.69
C LEU A 94 -0.17 6.21 -0.16
N TYR A 95 -1.42 5.79 -0.37
CA TYR A 95 -2.60 6.55 0.05
C TYR A 95 -2.83 6.53 1.58
N LYS A 96 -2.33 5.51 2.28
CA LYS A 96 -2.24 5.50 3.75
C LYS A 96 -1.11 6.39 4.29
N GLY A 97 -0.31 7.00 3.41
CA GLY A 97 0.66 8.02 3.74
C GLY A 97 2.11 7.54 3.78
N SER A 98 2.40 6.34 3.25
CA SER A 98 3.79 5.93 3.05
C SER A 98 4.49 6.90 2.09
N ARG A 99 5.71 7.29 2.44
CA ARG A 99 6.54 8.22 1.64
C ARG A 99 7.89 7.62 1.28
N ASP A 100 8.07 6.33 1.54
CA ASP A 100 9.32 5.61 1.27
C ASP A 100 9.24 4.87 -0.07
N ASN A 101 10.37 4.28 -0.48
CA ASN A 101 10.36 3.25 -1.50
C ASN A 101 9.54 2.05 -1.04
N MET A 102 8.73 1.53 -1.96
CA MET A 102 7.85 0.40 -1.72
C MET A 102 8.17 -0.71 -2.72
N SER A 103 8.32 -1.92 -2.22
CA SER A 103 8.49 -3.12 -3.02
C SER A 103 7.79 -4.26 -2.32
N VAL A 104 7.04 -5.04 -3.08
CA VAL A 104 6.29 -6.20 -2.59
C VAL A 104 6.44 -7.36 -3.56
N ILE A 105 6.58 -8.56 -3.01
CA ILE A 105 6.55 -9.83 -3.75
C ILE A 105 5.41 -10.65 -3.15
N LEU A 106 4.50 -11.10 -4.01
CA LEU A 106 3.41 -12.01 -3.67
C LEU A 106 3.67 -13.38 -4.30
N ILE A 107 3.78 -14.41 -3.46
CA ILE A 107 4.00 -15.80 -3.89
C ILE A 107 2.76 -16.59 -3.53
N CYS A 108 2.05 -17.12 -4.51
CA CYS A 108 0.85 -17.93 -4.29
C CYS A 108 1.16 -19.43 -4.37
N PHE A 109 0.61 -20.19 -3.42
CA PHE A 109 0.62 -21.65 -3.42
C PHE A 109 -0.64 -22.20 -4.12
N PRO A 110 -0.72 -23.53 -4.37
CA PRO A 110 -1.87 -24.13 -5.04
C PRO A 110 -3.21 -23.81 -4.38
N ASN A 111 -3.25 -23.76 -3.04
CA ASN A 111 -4.43 -23.45 -2.24
C ASN A 111 -4.60 -21.96 -1.87
N ALA A 112 -3.94 -21.06 -2.61
CA ALA A 112 -4.25 -19.64 -2.55
C ALA A 112 -5.74 -19.37 -2.84
N PRO A 113 -6.36 -18.34 -2.23
CA PRO A 113 -7.71 -17.90 -2.55
C PRO A 113 -7.91 -17.75 -4.06
N LYS A 114 -9.06 -18.21 -4.55
CA LYS A 114 -9.41 -18.15 -5.97
C LYS A 114 -10.45 -17.08 -6.20
N VAL A 115 -10.48 -16.59 -7.44
CA VAL A 115 -11.48 -15.61 -7.88
C VAL A 115 -12.89 -16.15 -7.62
N SER A 116 -13.65 -15.38 -6.84
CA SER A 116 -15.02 -15.66 -6.48
C SER A 116 -15.97 -14.77 -7.28
N THR A 117 -16.95 -15.38 -7.95
CA THR A 117 -17.96 -14.62 -8.70
C THR A 117 -18.80 -13.70 -7.81
N GLU A 118 -18.94 -14.04 -6.52
CA GLU A 118 -19.61 -13.19 -5.55
C GLU A 118 -18.75 -11.99 -5.15
N ALA A 119 -17.45 -12.20 -4.92
CA ALA A 119 -16.52 -11.12 -4.56
C ALA A 119 -16.37 -10.10 -5.70
N VAL A 120 -16.24 -10.57 -6.95
CA VAL A 120 -16.20 -9.70 -8.14
C VAL A 120 -17.49 -8.86 -8.27
N LYS A 121 -18.65 -9.44 -8.00
CA LYS A 121 -19.93 -8.70 -8.02
C LYS A 121 -19.98 -7.65 -6.91
N LYS A 122 -19.59 -8.01 -5.68
CA LYS A 122 -19.52 -7.08 -4.54
C LYS A 122 -18.58 -5.91 -4.81
N GLU A 123 -17.42 -6.17 -5.41
CA GLU A 123 -16.48 -5.12 -5.82
C GLU A 123 -17.10 -4.17 -6.84
N ALA A 124 -17.76 -4.69 -7.87
CA ALA A 124 -18.44 -3.87 -8.88
C ALA A 124 -19.61 -3.06 -8.31
N GLU A 125 -20.36 -3.62 -7.37
CA GLU A 125 -21.44 -2.94 -6.64
C GLU A 125 -20.90 -1.80 -5.77
N LEU A 126 -19.78 -2.04 -5.05
CA LEU A 126 -19.09 -1.03 -4.27
C LEU A 126 -18.57 0.12 -5.15
N ASP A 127 -17.92 -0.20 -6.28
CA ASP A 127 -17.41 0.80 -7.21
C ASP A 127 -18.55 1.69 -7.74
N LYS A 128 -19.66 1.08 -8.14
CA LYS A 128 -20.83 1.84 -8.58
C LYS A 128 -21.43 2.70 -7.47
N TYR A 129 -21.42 2.21 -6.23
CA TYR A 129 -21.89 2.98 -5.08
C TYR A 129 -20.99 4.20 -4.82
N LEU A 130 -19.66 4.02 -4.87
CA LEU A 130 -18.69 5.10 -4.75
C LEU A 130 -18.85 6.15 -5.86
N GLU A 131 -19.06 5.72 -7.11
CA GLU A 131 -19.33 6.61 -8.25
C GLU A 131 -20.53 7.52 -7.96
N CYS A 132 -21.65 6.94 -7.52
CA CYS A 132 -22.86 7.69 -7.17
C CYS A 132 -22.60 8.72 -6.06
N ILE A 133 -21.84 8.36 -5.01
CA ILE A 133 -21.54 9.31 -3.93
C ILE A 133 -20.65 10.45 -4.44
N VAL A 134 -19.61 10.15 -5.23
CA VAL A 134 -18.72 11.16 -5.81
C VAL A 134 -19.52 12.15 -6.68
N GLU A 135 -20.42 11.65 -7.52
CA GLU A 135 -21.33 12.51 -8.30
C GLU A 135 -22.19 13.42 -7.42
N GLU A 136 -22.77 12.88 -6.35
CA GLU A 136 -23.60 13.64 -5.41
C GLU A 136 -22.81 14.73 -4.68
N ILE A 137 -21.57 14.44 -4.27
CA ILE A 137 -20.68 15.40 -3.60
C ILE A 137 -20.36 16.56 -4.55
N ILE A 138 -20.04 16.25 -5.82
CA ILE A 138 -19.71 17.27 -6.83
C ILE A 138 -20.95 18.13 -7.14
N LYS A 139 -22.14 17.55 -7.29
CA LYS A 139 -23.38 18.28 -7.62
C LYS A 139 -23.90 19.16 -6.49
N LYS A 140 -23.66 18.79 -5.21
CA LYS A 140 -24.19 19.52 -4.05
C LYS A 140 -23.41 20.79 -3.69
N GLN A 141 -22.20 20.99 -4.21
CA GLN A 141 -21.49 22.25 -3.99
C GLN A 141 -22.03 23.33 -4.95
N GLY A 142 -22.62 24.39 -4.36
CA GLY A 142 -23.20 25.50 -5.11
C GLY A 142 -22.17 26.47 -5.70
N GLU A 143 -20.92 26.46 -5.24
CA GLU A 143 -19.83 27.30 -5.74
C GLU A 143 -18.56 26.47 -5.92
N GLY A 144 -18.20 26.17 -7.17
CA GLY A 144 -16.95 25.49 -7.54
C GLY A 144 -16.99 23.96 -7.39
N ILE A 145 -16.10 23.28 -8.13
CA ILE A 145 -15.90 21.83 -8.00
C ILE A 145 -14.92 21.60 -6.83
N PRO A 146 -15.27 20.80 -5.81
CA PRO A 146 -14.36 20.51 -4.71
C PRO A 146 -13.09 19.83 -5.21
N ASP A 147 -11.95 20.02 -4.56
CA ASP A 147 -10.75 19.23 -4.85
C ASP A 147 -10.92 17.77 -4.39
N LEU A 148 -10.07 16.87 -4.91
CA LEU A 148 -10.11 15.44 -4.59
C LEU A 148 -9.91 15.19 -3.09
N VAL A 149 -9.10 16.01 -2.41
CA VAL A 149 -8.86 15.89 -0.96
C VAL A 149 -10.16 16.13 -0.18
N HIS A 150 -10.96 17.12 -0.59
CA HIS A 150 -12.26 17.40 0.00
C HIS A 150 -13.26 16.25 -0.27
N VAL A 151 -13.28 15.70 -1.48
CA VAL A 151 -14.11 14.53 -1.82
C VAL A 151 -13.74 13.33 -0.96
N MET A 152 -12.45 12.99 -0.85
CA MET A 152 -11.97 11.89 -0.01
C MET A 152 -12.30 12.10 1.47
N ARG A 153 -12.15 13.32 1.99
CA ARG A 153 -12.55 13.64 3.38
C ARG A 153 -14.04 13.45 3.59
N ARG A 154 -14.87 13.79 2.61
CA ARG A 154 -16.31 13.62 2.69
C ARG A 154 -16.69 12.15 2.66
N LEU A 155 -16.11 11.36 1.76
CA LEU A 155 -16.29 9.90 1.71
C LEU A 155 -15.86 9.24 3.02
N ALA A 156 -14.74 9.66 3.62
CA ALA A 156 -14.28 9.16 4.91
C ALA A 156 -15.21 9.51 6.09
N SER A 157 -16.04 10.56 5.95
CA SER A 157 -17.07 10.91 6.93
C SER A 157 -18.37 10.12 6.76
N GLU A 158 -18.53 9.44 5.63
CA GLU A 158 -19.66 8.56 5.36
C GLU A 158 -19.31 7.13 5.80
N ASN A 159 -20.26 6.44 6.42
CA ASN A 159 -20.05 5.06 6.87
C ASN A 159 -20.28 4.10 5.69
N ILE A 160 -19.33 4.08 4.75
CA ILE A 160 -19.39 3.27 3.53
C ILE A 160 -19.21 1.80 3.93
N PRO A 161 -20.23 0.94 3.70
CA PRO A 161 -20.14 -0.46 4.07
C PRO A 161 -19.25 -1.24 3.10
N SER A 162 -18.70 -2.36 3.57
CA SER A 162 -18.03 -3.37 2.73
C SER A 162 -16.78 -2.88 1.98
N LEU A 163 -16.04 -1.91 2.53
CA LEU A 163 -14.72 -1.56 2.04
C LEU A 163 -13.75 -2.77 2.17
N PRO A 164 -12.69 -2.85 1.34
CA PRO A 164 -11.73 -3.94 1.43
C PRO A 164 -11.06 -3.97 2.82
N PRO A 165 -11.02 -5.12 3.50
CA PRO A 165 -10.47 -5.21 4.85
C PRO A 165 -8.99 -4.82 4.86
N GLY A 166 -8.57 -4.01 5.83
CA GLY A 166 -7.19 -3.54 5.99
C GLY A 166 -6.82 -2.42 5.02
N GLY A 167 -7.25 -2.50 3.75
CA GLY A 167 -7.05 -1.47 2.74
C GLY A 167 -7.95 -0.24 2.93
N GLU A 168 -9.18 -0.46 3.38
CA GLU A 168 -10.19 0.58 3.66
C GLU A 168 -10.40 1.53 2.47
N LEU A 169 -10.85 2.76 2.72
CA LEU A 169 -11.11 3.77 1.69
C LEU A 169 -9.85 4.09 0.85
N ALA A 170 -8.65 4.00 1.46
CA ALA A 170 -7.39 4.24 0.77
C ALA A 170 -7.20 3.29 -0.42
N SER A 171 -7.58 2.02 -0.28
CA SER A 171 -7.52 1.04 -1.37
C SER A 171 -8.47 1.32 -2.54
N LYS A 172 -9.47 2.18 -2.33
CA LYS A 172 -10.43 2.60 -3.35
C LYS A 172 -10.10 3.96 -3.96
N GLN A 173 -9.01 4.60 -3.54
CA GLN A 173 -8.67 5.95 -3.98
C GLN A 173 -8.45 6.04 -5.50
N ASN A 174 -7.78 5.06 -6.13
CA ASN A 174 -7.63 4.99 -7.59
C ASN A 174 -8.97 5.02 -8.34
N VAL A 175 -9.95 4.26 -7.82
CA VAL A 175 -11.31 4.19 -8.41
C VAL A 175 -12.02 5.53 -8.25
N ILE A 176 -11.96 6.12 -7.06
CA ILE A 176 -12.56 7.41 -6.74
C ILE A 176 -11.93 8.53 -7.58
N GLU A 177 -10.62 8.53 -7.72
CA GLU A 177 -9.87 9.50 -8.53
C GLU A 177 -10.23 9.39 -10.00
N ALA A 178 -10.34 8.17 -10.54
CA ALA A 178 -10.81 7.97 -11.91
C ALA A 178 -12.20 8.55 -12.13
N PHE A 179 -13.13 8.36 -11.19
CA PHE A 179 -14.49 8.93 -11.28
C PHE A 179 -14.48 10.45 -11.18
N TYR A 180 -13.72 10.99 -10.23
CA TYR A 180 -13.53 12.43 -10.05
C TYR A 180 -12.98 13.08 -11.33
N ASN A 181 -11.94 12.49 -11.94
CA ASN A 181 -11.31 13.02 -13.16
C ASN A 181 -12.25 12.99 -14.37
N ARG A 182 -13.13 11.98 -14.47
CA ARG A 182 -14.17 11.95 -15.52
C ARG A 182 -15.18 13.08 -15.38
N LEU A 183 -15.50 13.46 -14.15
CA LEU A 183 -16.48 14.51 -13.84
C LEU A 183 -15.86 15.91 -13.81
N ASN A 184 -14.53 16.01 -13.71
CA ASN A 184 -13.79 17.26 -13.69
C ASN A 184 -12.54 17.22 -14.61
N PRO A 185 -12.72 17.10 -15.94
CA PRO A 185 -11.62 16.86 -16.87
C PRO A 185 -10.66 18.05 -17.05
N TYR A 186 -11.04 19.26 -16.65
CA TYR A 186 -10.27 20.49 -16.88
C TYR A 186 -9.14 20.74 -15.87
N LYS A 187 -8.91 19.84 -14.91
CA LYS A 187 -7.90 20.02 -13.87
C LYS A 187 -6.48 19.57 -14.26
N ASN A 188 -6.33 18.83 -15.36
CA ASN A 188 -5.03 18.31 -15.80
C ASN A 188 -4.16 19.32 -16.56
N ASP A 189 -4.67 20.53 -16.89
CA ASP A 189 -3.91 21.53 -17.66
C ASP A 189 -3.07 22.49 -16.78
N ASP A 190 -3.28 22.52 -15.46
CA ASP A 190 -2.62 23.51 -14.56
C ASP A 190 -1.36 22.99 -13.84
N THR A 191 -0.94 21.73 -14.05
CA THR A 191 0.27 21.17 -13.40
C THR A 191 1.48 20.97 -14.29
N ASP A 192 1.46 21.37 -15.57
CA ASP A 192 2.62 21.25 -16.48
C ASP A 192 3.32 22.58 -16.82
N SER A 193 3.07 23.64 -16.06
CA SER A 193 3.84 24.90 -16.17
C SER A 193 4.96 25.02 -15.12
N GLY A 194 5.60 23.90 -14.79
CA GLY A 194 6.87 23.89 -14.05
C GLY A 194 8.00 24.20 -15.02
N SER A 195 8.37 25.47 -15.13
CA SER A 195 9.53 25.95 -15.90
C SER A 195 10.76 25.07 -15.66
N THR A 196 11.12 24.25 -16.65
CA THR A 196 12.50 23.81 -16.84
C THR A 196 13.25 24.98 -17.46
N ASP A 197 13.55 26.00 -16.65
CA ASP A 197 14.57 26.98 -16.97
C ASP A 197 15.43 27.17 -15.72
N ASP A 198 16.73 26.94 -15.94
CA ASP A 198 17.86 27.29 -15.09
C ASP A 198 18.07 26.55 -13.75
N MET A 199 18.99 25.57 -13.79
CA MET A 199 20.26 25.68 -13.07
C MET A 199 21.29 24.69 -13.62
N TRP A 200 22.35 25.26 -14.19
CA TRP A 200 23.65 24.63 -14.41
C TRP A 200 24.32 24.25 -13.08
#